data_AF-A0A9X8DPA6-F1
#
_entry.id   AF-A0A9X8DPA6-F1
#
_cell.length_a   1.000
_cell.length_b   1.000
_cell.length_c   1.000
_cell.angle_alpha   90.00
_cell.angle_beta   90.00
_cell.angle_gamma   90.00
#
_symmetry.space_group_name_H-M   'P 1'
#
loop_
_entity.id
_entity.type
_entity.pdbx_description
1 polymer ?
#
loop_
_entity_poly.entity_id
_entity_poly.type
_entity_poly.pdbx_seq_one_letter_code
_entity_poly.pdbx_strand_id
1 'polypeptide(L)'
;MIHKSTFYTPLCNGLILFDGAACTEDACGGSGSPYGEPLVCEFLARFLPDPITNNQAEYDGLLGALRLQDREVCWDSNLLILQLRGLNRFRHPDLRALYMEARTLAAKVHCTYKHRTQDENQAADLLSKVAPDYRLDFASRHPGLPLPSHILPSLYDSLDEAHF
;
A
#
# COMPACT_ATOMS: atom_id res chain seq x y z
N MET A 1 -2.43 -21.87 38.13
CA MET A 1 -3.45 -21.61 37.10
C MET A 1 -3.23 -20.18 36.63
N ILE A 2 -2.56 -19.99 35.49
CA ILE A 2 -2.19 -18.66 34.99
C ILE A 2 -3.30 -18.21 34.04
N HIS A 3 -4.05 -17.18 34.42
CA HIS A 3 -4.93 -16.48 33.50
C HIS A 3 -4.05 -15.77 32.46
N LYS A 4 -3.99 -16.32 31.24
CA LYS A 4 -3.58 -15.54 30.07
C LYS A 4 -4.76 -14.62 29.75
N SER A 5 -4.61 -13.35 30.07
CA SER A 5 -5.47 -12.27 29.61
C SER A 5 -5.39 -12.22 28.08
N THR A 6 -6.43 -12.73 27.42
CA THR A 6 -6.66 -12.52 26.00
C THR A 6 -6.96 -11.04 25.80
N PHE A 7 -5.94 -10.28 25.38
CA PHE A 7 -6.14 -8.92 24.91
C PHE A 7 -6.99 -9.03 23.63
N TYR A 8 -8.26 -8.63 23.73
CA TYR A 8 -9.07 -8.32 22.55
C TYR A 8 -8.47 -7.05 21.93
N THR A 9 -7.58 -7.22 20.95
CA THR A 9 -7.30 -6.16 19.99
C THR A 9 -8.61 -5.90 19.23
N PRO A 10 -9.11 -4.65 19.16
CA PRO A 10 -10.25 -4.35 18.31
C PRO A 10 -9.93 -4.84 16.89
N LEU A 11 -10.88 -5.56 16.29
CA LEU A 11 -10.82 -6.01 14.90
C LEU A 11 -10.67 -4.77 14.03
N CYS A 12 -9.45 -4.51 13.55
CA CYS A 12 -9.24 -3.52 12.50
C CYS A 12 -10.07 -4.00 11.30
N ASN A 13 -10.93 -3.13 10.75
CA ASN A 13 -11.85 -3.48 9.66
C ASN A 13 -11.15 -3.61 8.28
N GLY A 14 -9.99 -4.28 8.24
CA GLY A 14 -9.15 -4.48 7.08
C GLY A 14 -7.73 -3.92 7.27
N LEU A 15 -6.72 -4.67 6.81
CA LEU A 15 -5.32 -4.21 6.75
C LEU A 15 -5.10 -3.54 5.40
N ILE A 16 -4.23 -2.53 5.39
CA ILE A 16 -3.77 -1.90 4.17
C ILE A 16 -2.28 -2.02 4.05
N LEU A 17 -1.90 -2.55 2.91
CA LEU A 17 -0.52 -2.55 2.46
C LEU A 17 -0.42 -1.57 1.30
N PHE A 18 0.79 -1.05 1.12
CA PHE A 18 1.11 -0.30 -0.07
C PHE A 18 2.60 -0.40 -0.34
N ASP A 19 2.97 -0.25 -1.60
CA ASP A 19 4.36 -0.19 -2.00
C ASP A 19 4.51 0.60 -3.30
N GLY A 20 5.74 1.01 -3.59
CA GLY A 20 6.10 1.72 -4.80
C GLY A 20 7.43 1.28 -5.36
N ALA A 21 7.49 1.09 -6.68
CA ALA A 21 8.70 0.71 -7.39
C ALA A 21 8.98 1.71 -8.52
N ALA A 22 10.15 2.35 -8.50
CA ALA A 22 10.63 3.09 -9.66
C ALA A 22 11.58 2.22 -10.51
N CYS A 23 11.42 2.28 -11.83
CA CYS A 23 12.31 1.69 -12.80
C CYS A 23 13.13 2.79 -13.48
N THR A 24 14.43 2.84 -13.19
CA THR A 24 15.34 3.84 -13.78
C THR A 24 15.63 3.59 -15.26
N GLU A 25 15.58 2.33 -15.70
CA GLU A 25 15.89 1.95 -17.08
C GLU A 25 14.78 2.38 -18.05
N ASP A 26 13.52 2.13 -17.69
CA ASP A 26 12.34 2.53 -18.45
C ASP A 26 11.84 3.94 -18.12
N ALA A 27 12.49 4.60 -17.15
CA ALA A 27 12.13 5.92 -16.64
C ALA A 27 10.65 6.05 -16.26
N CYS A 28 10.14 5.04 -15.55
CA CYS A 28 8.75 4.94 -15.09
C CYS A 28 8.69 4.36 -13.68
N GLY A 29 7.50 4.11 -13.15
CA GLY A 29 7.32 3.39 -11.91
C GLY A 29 5.92 2.81 -11.77
N GLY A 30 5.65 2.24 -10.61
CA GLY A 30 4.34 1.71 -10.28
C GLY A 30 4.08 1.72 -8.79
N SER A 31 2.81 1.64 -8.43
CA SER A 31 2.36 1.57 -7.04
C SER A 31 1.36 0.44 -6.87
N GLY A 32 1.40 -0.21 -5.71
CA GLY A 32 0.54 -1.33 -5.35
C GLY A 32 -0.17 -1.07 -4.02
N SER A 33 -1.42 -1.47 -3.89
CA SER A 33 -2.25 -1.18 -2.71
C SER A 33 -3.36 -2.20 -2.50
N PRO A 34 -3.07 -3.35 -1.88
CA PRO A 34 -4.11 -4.29 -1.46
C PRO A 34 -4.74 -3.85 -0.13
N TYR A 35 -6.04 -4.08 -0.01
CA TYR A 35 -6.88 -3.73 1.14
C TYR A 35 -7.89 -4.84 1.42
N GLY A 36 -8.14 -5.15 2.69
CA GLY A 36 -9.28 -5.96 3.11
C GLY A 36 -8.86 -7.08 4.04
N GLU A 37 -9.54 -8.22 3.94
CA GLU A 37 -9.14 -9.52 4.50
C GLU A 37 -8.68 -10.42 3.33
N PRO A 38 -7.89 -11.49 3.54
CA PRO A 38 -7.27 -12.25 2.45
C PRO A 38 -8.30 -12.76 1.43
N LEU A 39 -9.47 -13.19 1.91
CA LEU A 39 -10.56 -13.73 1.09
C LEU A 39 -11.41 -12.68 0.37
N VAL A 40 -11.34 -11.41 0.78
CA VAL A 40 -12.13 -10.29 0.25
C VAL A 40 -11.21 -9.14 -0.18
N CYS A 41 -9.97 -9.47 -0.54
CA CYS A 41 -8.96 -8.46 -0.83
C CYS A 41 -9.31 -7.68 -2.09
N GLU A 42 -9.48 -6.39 -1.93
CA GLU A 42 -9.49 -5.44 -3.01
C GLU A 42 -8.09 -4.90 -3.28
N PHE A 43 -7.81 -4.47 -4.49
CA PHE A 43 -6.51 -3.89 -4.80
C PHE A 43 -6.58 -2.81 -5.86
N LEU A 44 -5.53 -1.99 -5.84
CA LEU A 44 -5.14 -1.08 -6.91
C LEU A 44 -3.66 -1.32 -7.24
N ALA A 45 -3.35 -1.45 -8.53
CA ALA A 45 -2.01 -1.42 -9.07
C ALA A 45 -1.97 -0.34 -10.15
N ARG A 46 -1.07 0.63 -10.04
CA ARG A 46 -1.02 1.75 -10.98
C ARG A 46 0.32 1.84 -11.68
N PHE A 47 0.25 2.14 -12.96
CA PHE A 47 1.39 2.48 -13.78
C PHE A 47 1.63 3.99 -13.72
N LEU A 48 2.88 4.37 -13.44
CA LEU A 48 3.33 5.75 -13.34
C LEU A 48 4.28 5.98 -14.52
N PRO A 49 3.80 6.58 -15.63
CA PRO A 49 4.54 6.61 -16.90
C PRO A 49 5.74 7.56 -16.89
N ASP A 50 5.79 8.49 -15.94
CA ASP A 50 6.84 9.51 -15.84
C ASP A 50 7.98 9.08 -14.91
N PRO A 51 9.20 9.64 -15.09
CA PRO A 51 10.31 9.42 -14.20
C PRO A 51 9.94 9.79 -12.76
N ILE A 52 10.04 8.83 -11.87
CA ILE A 52 9.62 8.94 -10.48
C ILE A 52 10.66 8.32 -9.55
N THR A 53 10.75 8.80 -8.32
CA THR A 53 11.56 8.18 -7.26
C THR A 53 10.75 7.11 -6.51
N ASN A 54 11.41 6.13 -5.90
CA ASN A 54 10.73 5.14 -5.06
C ASN A 54 9.81 5.80 -4.02
N ASN A 55 10.29 6.84 -3.34
CA ASN A 55 9.48 7.56 -2.35
C ASN A 55 8.20 8.15 -2.94
N GLN A 56 8.27 8.73 -4.14
CA GLN A 56 7.09 9.27 -4.81
C GLN A 56 6.12 8.15 -5.23
N ALA A 57 6.63 7.00 -5.67
CA ALA A 57 5.82 5.82 -5.99
C ALA A 57 5.16 5.23 -4.73
N GLU A 58 5.87 5.14 -3.60
CA GLU A 58 5.31 4.70 -2.32
C GLU A 58 4.20 5.66 -1.84
N TYR A 59 4.39 6.98 -1.98
CA TYR A 59 3.34 7.96 -1.69
C TYR A 59 2.11 7.77 -2.59
N ASP A 60 2.30 7.45 -3.87
CA ASP A 60 1.18 7.18 -4.78
C ASP A 60 0.38 5.95 -4.33
N GLY A 61 1.07 4.88 -3.89
CA GLY A 61 0.44 3.70 -3.29
C GLY A 61 -0.34 4.06 -2.02
N LEU A 62 0.29 4.77 -1.07
CA LEU A 62 -0.37 5.27 0.13
C LEU A 62 -1.64 6.07 -0.18
N LEU A 63 -1.57 6.99 -1.15
CA LEU A 63 -2.72 7.78 -1.59
C LEU A 63 -3.82 6.93 -2.23
N GLY A 64 -3.44 5.98 -3.10
CA GLY A 64 -4.36 5.03 -3.69
C GLY A 64 -5.15 4.27 -2.62
N ALA A 65 -4.43 3.73 -1.65
CA ALA A 65 -5.02 3.00 -0.55
C ALA A 65 -5.85 3.89 0.40
N LEU A 66 -5.46 5.14 0.64
CA LEU A 66 -6.25 6.09 1.45
C LEU A 66 -7.56 6.49 0.77
N ARG A 67 -7.57 6.54 -0.56
CA ARG A 67 -8.76 6.92 -1.37
C ARG A 67 -9.78 5.80 -1.48
N LEU A 68 -9.40 4.54 -1.25
CA LEU A 68 -10.31 3.39 -1.35
C LEU A 68 -11.25 3.22 -0.15
N GLN A 69 -11.20 4.12 0.85
CA GLN A 69 -11.63 3.80 2.21
C GLN A 69 -12.73 4.64 2.84
N ASP A 70 -13.45 3.97 3.75
CA ASP A 70 -14.41 4.52 4.73
C ASP A 70 -14.11 4.11 6.20
N ARG A 71 -13.02 3.40 6.52
CA ARG A 71 -12.83 2.72 7.85
C ARG A 71 -11.38 2.73 8.39
N GLU A 72 -11.21 2.05 9.53
CA GLU A 72 -9.99 2.00 10.37
C GLU A 72 -8.89 1.13 9.76
N VAL A 73 -7.63 1.59 9.80
CA VAL A 73 -6.55 1.12 8.93
C VAL A 73 -5.26 0.81 9.65
N CYS A 74 -4.64 -0.32 9.30
CA CYS A 74 -3.25 -0.61 9.62
C CYS A 74 -2.35 -0.32 8.42
N TRP A 75 -1.24 0.40 8.62
CA TRP A 75 -0.27 0.77 7.57
C TRP A 75 1.16 0.37 7.96
N ASP A 76 2.00 0.02 6.97
CA ASP A 76 3.46 -0.08 7.13
C ASP A 76 4.24 0.64 6.02
N SER A 77 4.96 1.70 6.38
CA SER A 77 6.17 2.14 5.68
C SER A 77 7.01 2.91 6.70
N ASN A 78 8.12 2.33 7.13
CA ASN A 78 9.01 2.97 8.10
C ASN A 78 9.41 4.39 7.68
N LEU A 79 9.62 4.64 6.38
CA LEU A 79 10.04 5.96 5.89
C LEU A 79 8.89 6.98 5.93
N LEU A 80 7.71 6.60 5.43
CA LEU A 80 6.56 7.50 5.33
C LEU A 80 5.92 7.74 6.69
N ILE A 81 5.89 6.73 7.56
CA ILE A 81 5.42 6.86 8.94
C ILE A 81 6.32 7.84 9.71
N LEU A 82 7.65 7.78 9.53
CA LEU A 82 8.55 8.75 10.15
C LEU A 82 8.32 10.17 9.61
N GLN A 83 8.02 10.36 8.32
CA GLN A 83 7.67 11.67 7.76
C GLN A 83 6.30 12.18 8.24
N LEU A 84 5.27 11.31 8.29
CA LEU A 84 3.92 11.62 8.81
C LEU A 84 3.95 11.97 10.29
N ARG A 85 4.81 11.32 11.08
CA ARG A 85 5.06 11.66 12.49
C ARG A 85 5.96 12.90 12.67
N GLY A 86 6.46 13.51 11.59
CA GLY A 86 7.34 14.68 11.64
C GLY A 86 8.77 14.39 12.12
N LEU A 87 9.17 13.11 12.13
CA LEU A 87 10.46 12.62 12.62
C LEU A 87 11.56 12.58 11.53
N ASN A 88 11.21 12.81 10.27
CA ASN A 88 12.16 12.88 9.16
C ASN A 88 11.86 14.08 8.22
N ARG A 89 12.90 14.74 7.71
CA ARG A 89 12.78 15.94 6.86
C ARG A 89 12.71 15.56 5.37
N PHE A 90 11.82 16.23 4.63
CA PHE A 90 11.72 16.11 3.18
C PHE A 90 12.97 16.68 2.50
N ARG A 91 13.48 15.96 1.49
CA ARG A 91 14.56 16.47 0.63
C ARG A 91 14.06 16.99 -0.73
N HIS A 92 12.91 16.49 -1.22
CA HIS A 92 12.34 16.89 -2.50
C HIS A 92 11.10 17.78 -2.33
N PRO A 93 10.98 18.92 -3.03
CA PRO A 93 9.81 19.79 -2.95
C PRO A 93 8.53 19.10 -3.45
N ASP A 94 8.63 18.20 -4.43
CA ASP A 94 7.49 17.48 -5.02
C ASP A 94 6.85 16.49 -4.03
N LEU A 95 7.63 15.99 -3.06
CA LEU A 95 7.11 15.13 -1.99
C LEU A 95 6.22 15.90 -1.01
N ARG A 96 6.35 17.23 -0.91
CA ARG A 96 5.56 18.03 0.03
C ARG A 96 4.08 18.01 -0.34
N ALA A 97 3.75 18.06 -1.64
CA ALA A 97 2.36 18.01 -2.09
C ALA A 97 1.72 16.66 -1.76
N LEU A 98 2.39 15.56 -2.13
CA LEU A 98 1.96 14.19 -1.83
C LEU A 98 1.79 13.96 -0.33
N TYR A 99 2.74 14.45 0.47
CA TYR A 99 2.67 14.39 1.92
C TYR A 99 1.46 15.13 2.50
N MET A 100 1.21 16.37 2.05
CA MET A 100 0.10 17.17 2.56
C MET A 100 -1.25 16.54 2.21
N GLU A 101 -1.36 15.96 1.01
CA GLU A 101 -2.54 15.20 0.61
C GLU A 101 -2.71 13.94 1.47
N ALA A 102 -1.67 13.11 1.60
CA ALA A 102 -1.69 11.89 2.40
C ALA A 102 -2.06 12.19 3.85
N ARG A 103 -1.48 13.24 4.44
CA ARG A 103 -1.81 13.71 5.78
C ARG A 103 -3.28 14.14 5.91
N THR A 104 -3.81 14.84 4.91
CA THR A 104 -5.20 15.31 4.89
C THR A 104 -6.18 14.16 4.81
N LEU A 105 -5.87 13.13 4.02
CA LEU A 105 -6.69 11.92 3.91
C LEU A 105 -6.56 11.05 5.17
N ALA A 106 -5.33 10.83 5.65
CA ALA A 106 -5.07 10.06 6.86
C ALA A 106 -5.73 10.66 8.11
N ALA A 107 -5.93 11.98 8.17
CA ALA A 107 -6.64 12.62 9.27
C ALA A 107 -8.15 12.29 9.32
N LYS A 108 -8.72 11.73 8.25
CA LYS A 108 -10.15 11.35 8.16
C LYS A 108 -10.40 9.89 8.54
N VAL A 109 -9.35 9.10 8.72
CA VAL A 109 -9.43 7.68 9.03
C VAL A 109 -8.77 7.41 10.38
N HIS A 110 -9.34 6.50 11.16
CA HIS A 110 -8.66 6.00 12.36
C HIS A 110 -7.56 5.04 11.90
N CYS A 111 -6.30 5.33 12.24
CA CYS A 111 -5.17 4.52 11.78
C CYS A 111 -4.33 4.02 12.94
N THR A 112 -4.05 2.72 12.96
CA THR A 112 -2.99 2.13 13.79
C THR A 112 -1.77 1.89 12.91
N TYR A 113 -0.60 2.33 13.37
CA TYR A 113 0.63 2.14 12.62
C TYR A 113 1.34 0.90 13.15
N LYS A 114 1.54 -0.11 12.30
CA LYS A 114 2.27 -1.32 12.66
C LYS A 114 3.37 -1.54 11.64
N HIS A 115 4.60 -1.67 12.12
CA HIS A 115 5.69 -2.09 11.25
C HIS A 115 5.53 -3.58 10.89
N ARG A 116 5.71 -3.90 9.61
CA ARG A 116 5.67 -5.24 9.03
C ARG A 116 7.04 -5.54 8.40
N THR A 117 7.37 -6.82 8.29
CA THR A 117 8.59 -7.22 7.60
C THR A 117 8.38 -7.11 6.09
N GLN A 118 9.49 -7.13 5.33
CA GLN A 118 9.41 -7.19 3.86
C GLN A 118 8.61 -8.42 3.39
N ASP A 119 8.71 -9.54 4.09
CA ASP A 119 7.96 -10.77 3.78
C ASP A 119 6.44 -10.59 3.94
N GLU A 120 6.01 -9.79 4.90
CA GLU A 120 4.59 -9.49 5.14
C GLU A 120 4.01 -8.45 4.15
N ASN A 121 4.83 -7.79 3.32
CA ASN A 121 4.41 -6.75 2.36
C ASN A 121 4.45 -7.21 0.88
N GLN A 122 4.71 -8.49 0.62
CA GLN A 122 4.94 -9.02 -0.72
C GLN A 122 3.77 -8.76 -1.69
N ALA A 123 2.53 -8.75 -1.21
CA ALA A 123 1.37 -8.49 -2.04
C ALA A 123 1.40 -7.07 -2.64
N ALA A 124 1.80 -6.06 -1.86
CA ALA A 124 1.90 -4.70 -2.34
C ALA A 124 3.13 -4.50 -3.26
N ASP A 125 4.25 -5.13 -2.93
CA ASP A 125 5.46 -5.16 -3.77
C ASP A 125 5.18 -5.78 -5.16
N LEU A 126 4.48 -6.92 -5.19
CA LEU A 126 4.06 -7.58 -6.43
C LEU A 126 3.19 -6.64 -7.28
N LEU A 127 2.19 -5.99 -6.67
CA LEU A 127 1.29 -5.07 -7.37
C LEU A 127 2.04 -3.84 -7.90
N SER A 128 3.04 -3.32 -7.17
CA SER A 128 3.81 -2.15 -7.58
C SER A 128 4.71 -2.43 -8.79
N LYS A 129 5.10 -3.69 -9.00
CA LYS A 129 5.92 -4.15 -10.13
C LYS A 129 5.10 -4.59 -11.34
N VAL A 130 3.92 -5.19 -11.12
CA VAL A 130 3.11 -5.71 -12.23
C VAL A 130 2.58 -4.58 -13.13
N ALA A 131 2.16 -3.45 -12.58
CA ALA A 131 1.61 -2.37 -13.41
C ALA A 131 2.65 -1.79 -14.41
N PRO A 132 3.92 -1.54 -14.01
CA PRO A 132 5.01 -1.22 -14.93
C PRO A 132 5.28 -2.27 -16.01
N ASP A 133 5.32 -3.55 -15.65
CA ASP A 133 5.62 -4.64 -16.60
C ASP A 133 4.62 -4.68 -17.76
N TYR A 134 3.35 -4.37 -17.46
CA TYR A 134 2.28 -4.33 -18.46
C TYR A 134 2.00 -2.92 -18.99
N ARG A 135 2.60 -1.89 -18.40
CA ARG A 135 2.29 -0.46 -18.64
C ARG A 135 0.79 -0.16 -18.56
N LEU A 136 0.11 -0.77 -17.59
CA LEU A 136 -1.34 -0.69 -17.40
C LEU A 136 -1.70 -0.57 -15.92
N ASP A 137 -2.81 0.11 -15.65
CA ASP A 137 -3.45 0.10 -14.33
C ASP A 137 -4.33 -1.15 -14.19
N PHE A 138 -4.30 -1.75 -13.00
CA PHE A 138 -5.17 -2.87 -12.62
C PHE A 138 -5.92 -2.55 -11.32
N ALA A 139 -7.16 -3.00 -11.21
CA ALA A 139 -7.90 -2.92 -9.97
C ALA A 139 -8.94 -4.05 -9.87
N SER A 140 -9.24 -4.47 -8.64
CA SER A 140 -10.29 -5.47 -8.40
C SER A 140 -11.70 -4.89 -8.55
N ARG A 141 -11.89 -3.59 -8.28
CA ARG A 141 -13.19 -2.91 -8.41
C ARG A 141 -13.43 -2.46 -9.85
N HIS A 142 -14.61 -2.75 -10.38
CA HIS A 142 -15.04 -2.20 -11.67
C HIS A 142 -15.27 -0.68 -11.60
N PRO A 143 -14.91 0.08 -12.64
CA PRO A 143 -14.53 -0.37 -13.99
C PRO A 143 -13.04 -0.71 -14.21
N GLY A 144 -12.26 -1.05 -13.17
CA GLY A 144 -10.85 -1.44 -13.30
C GLY A 144 -10.59 -2.69 -14.14
N LEU A 145 -9.40 -2.72 -14.76
CA LEU A 145 -8.89 -3.89 -15.48
C LEU A 145 -8.45 -4.96 -14.45
N PRO A 146 -8.91 -6.22 -14.56
CA PRO A 146 -8.45 -7.27 -13.67
C PRO A 146 -6.99 -7.63 -13.94
N LEU A 147 -6.29 -8.13 -12.91
CA LEU A 147 -4.93 -8.64 -13.08
C LEU A 147 -4.88 -9.81 -14.06
N PRO A 148 -3.75 -10.00 -14.78
CA PRO A 148 -3.52 -11.19 -15.57
C PRO A 148 -3.66 -12.45 -14.70
N SER A 149 -4.37 -13.47 -15.22
CA SER A 149 -4.75 -14.65 -14.43
C SER A 149 -3.57 -15.45 -13.86
N HIS A 150 -2.41 -15.41 -14.51
CA HIS A 150 -1.19 -16.08 -14.04
C HIS A 150 -0.49 -15.37 -12.87
N ILE A 151 -0.85 -14.11 -12.59
CA ILE A 151 -0.34 -13.34 -11.45
C ILE A 151 -1.16 -13.62 -10.18
N LEU A 152 -2.45 -13.97 -10.36
CA LEU A 152 -3.38 -14.18 -9.24
C LEU A 152 -2.89 -15.18 -8.19
N PRO A 153 -2.32 -16.36 -8.54
CA PRO A 153 -1.81 -17.29 -7.53
C PRO A 153 -0.77 -16.66 -6.60
N SER A 154 0.22 -15.97 -7.19
CA SER A 154 1.26 -15.29 -6.40
C SER A 154 0.70 -14.16 -5.54
N LEU A 155 -0.30 -13.43 -6.03
CA LEU A 155 -0.99 -12.43 -5.22
C LEU A 155 -1.67 -13.07 -4.01
N TYR A 156 -2.43 -14.15 -4.20
CA TYR A 156 -3.13 -14.83 -3.10
C TYR A 156 -2.17 -15.46 -2.09
N ASP A 157 -1.09 -16.11 -2.55
CA ASP A 157 -0.05 -16.64 -1.67
C ASP A 157 0.55 -15.51 -0.81
N SER A 158 0.88 -14.36 -1.41
CA SER A 158 1.39 -13.21 -0.67
C SER A 158 0.37 -12.58 0.29
N LEU A 159 -0.92 -12.65 -0.01
CA LEU A 159 -1.97 -12.16 0.88
C LEU A 159 -2.16 -13.09 2.09
N ASP A 160 -2.00 -14.39 1.93
CA ASP A 160 -2.07 -15.35 3.04
C ASP A 160 -0.90 -15.17 4.03
N GLU A 161 0.30 -14.88 3.52
CA GLU A 161 1.51 -14.62 4.33
C GLU A 161 1.49 -13.26 5.06
N ALA A 162 0.73 -12.28 4.57
CA ALA A 162 0.64 -10.95 5.18
C ALA A 162 -0.05 -10.94 6.57
N HIS A 163 -0.62 -12.09 6.99
CA HIS A 163 -1.30 -12.25 8.28
C HIS A 163 -2.30 -11.10 8.56
N PHE A 164 -3.22 -10.90 7.60
CA PHE A 164 -4.38 -10.03 7.73
C PHE A 164 -5.26 -10.41 8.93
#